data_AF-A0A2Z6SQU8-F1
#
_entry.id   AF-A0A2Z6SQU8-F1
#
_cell.length_a   1.000
_cell.length_b   1.000
_cell.length_c   1.000
_cell.angle_alpha   90.00
_cell.angle_beta   90.00
_cell.angle_gamma   90.00
#
_symmetry.space_group_name_H-M   'P 1'
#
loop_
_entity.id
_entity.type
_entity.pdbx_description
1 polymer ?
#
loop_
_entity_poly.entity_id
_entity_poly.type
_entity_poly.pdbx_seq_one_letter_code
_entity_poly.pdbx_strand_id
1 'polypeptide(L)'
;MKFNSLLLILTTLTAVALSQQLPYLIQSVFTGGFLIENTEEPSINLGRSGVHGSDWVVTKRPNGNYLILDKSRELAVQFVGVERQITLKPKDGSIAQESLM
;
A
#
# COMPACT_ATOMS: atom_id res chain seq x y z
N MET A 1 14.24 -41.35 10.12
CA MET A 1 14.68 -40.08 9.50
C MET A 1 13.49 -39.22 9.00
N LYS A 2 12.39 -39.08 9.76
CA LYS A 2 11.18 -38.33 9.33
C LYS A 2 10.96 -37.02 10.09
N PHE A 3 11.66 -36.82 11.21
CA PHE A 3 11.50 -35.67 12.11
C PHE A 3 12.05 -34.36 11.50
N ASN A 4 13.15 -34.46 10.73
CA ASN A 4 13.79 -33.29 10.12
C ASN A 4 12.95 -32.64 9.02
N SER A 5 12.19 -33.43 8.25
CA SER A 5 11.35 -32.92 7.17
C SER A 5 10.17 -32.10 7.70
N LEU A 6 9.55 -32.56 8.79
CA LEU A 6 8.43 -31.85 9.43
C LEU A 6 8.89 -30.51 10.02
N LEU A 7 10.06 -30.51 10.67
CA LEU A 7 10.67 -29.29 11.22
C LEU A 7 11.03 -28.30 10.10
N LEU A 8 11.52 -28.77 8.95
CA LEU A 8 11.82 -27.93 7.80
C LEU A 8 10.56 -27.27 7.20
N ILE A 9 9.46 -28.02 7.07
CA ILE A 9 8.19 -27.48 6.58
C ILE A 9 7.62 -26.46 7.57
N LEU A 10 7.69 -26.74 8.87
CA LEU A 10 7.17 -25.83 9.89
C LEU A 10 7.96 -24.52 9.94
N THR A 11 9.29 -24.58 9.81
CA THR A 11 10.18 -23.40 9.80
C THR A 11 10.04 -22.58 8.52
N THR A 12 9.84 -23.23 7.37
CA THR A 12 9.58 -22.50 6.11
C THR A 12 8.21 -21.83 6.12
N LEU A 13 7.17 -22.47 6.65
CA LEU A 13 5.84 -21.84 6.78
C LEU A 13 5.85 -20.64 7.73
N THR A 14 6.51 -20.75 8.89
CA THR A 14 6.57 -19.63 9.84
C THR A 14 7.40 -18.45 9.30
N ALA A 15 8.49 -18.73 8.58
CA ALA A 15 9.26 -17.69 7.91
C ALA A 15 8.45 -16.97 6.81
N VAL A 16 7.68 -17.71 6.02
CA VAL A 16 6.81 -17.12 4.97
C VAL A 16 5.70 -16.26 5.59
N ALA A 17 5.07 -16.72 6.67
CA ALA A 17 4.03 -15.96 7.36
C ALA A 17 4.55 -14.64 7.95
N LEU A 18 5.77 -14.62 8.50
CA LEU A 18 6.36 -13.42 9.10
C LEU A 18 6.90 -12.41 8.06
N SER A 19 7.16 -12.87 6.82
CA SER A 19 7.65 -12.01 5.74
C SER A 19 6.57 -11.14 5.08
N GLN A 20 5.30 -11.31 5.45
CA GLN A 20 4.21 -10.53 4.87
C GLN A 20 4.25 -9.10 5.40
N GLN A 21 4.49 -8.15 4.50
CA GLN A 21 4.48 -6.73 4.83
C GLN A 21 3.08 -6.32 5.29
N LEU A 22 3.00 -5.76 6.50
CA LEU A 22 1.74 -5.26 7.05
C LEU A 22 1.29 -4.02 6.25
N PRO A 23 -0.02 -3.88 6.01
CA PRO A 23 -0.57 -2.67 5.40
C PRO A 23 -0.31 -1.46 6.30
N TYR A 24 -0.03 -0.32 5.67
CA TYR A 24 0.16 0.96 6.32
C TYR A 24 -1.15 1.73 6.38
N LEU A 25 -1.32 2.45 7.49
CA LEU A 25 -2.29 3.54 7.60
C LEU A 25 -1.58 4.85 7.29
N ILE A 26 -2.11 5.64 6.35
CA ILE A 26 -1.58 6.96 6.03
C ILE A 26 -2.51 8.00 6.67
N GLN A 27 -1.97 8.88 7.52
CA GLN A 27 -2.75 9.88 8.26
C GLN A 27 -2.29 11.30 7.92
N SER A 28 -3.25 12.19 7.71
CA SER A 28 -3.01 13.63 7.61
C SER A 28 -2.57 14.19 8.96
N VAL A 29 -1.40 14.83 9.01
CA VAL A 29 -0.89 15.52 10.20
C VAL A 29 -1.68 16.79 10.54
N PHE A 30 -2.41 17.36 9.56
CA PHE A 30 -3.18 18.59 9.75
C PHE A 30 -4.59 18.33 10.26
N THR A 31 -5.24 17.30 9.73
CA THR A 31 -6.66 17.02 10.01
C THR A 31 -6.87 15.79 10.88
N GLY A 32 -5.83 14.96 11.07
CA GLY A 32 -5.95 13.66 11.72
C GLY A 32 -6.74 12.62 10.92
N GLY A 33 -7.25 12.98 9.74
CA GLY A 33 -7.98 12.08 8.85
C GLY A 33 -7.07 11.05 8.19
N PHE A 34 -7.58 9.84 8.00
CA PHE A 34 -6.86 8.76 7.35
C PHE A 34 -7.16 8.75 5.86
N LEU A 35 -6.14 8.42 5.07
CA LEU A 35 -6.27 8.19 3.64
C LEU A 35 -7.15 6.95 3.44
N ILE A 36 -8.28 7.14 2.76
CA ILE A 36 -9.24 6.09 2.44
C ILE A 36 -9.51 6.07 0.93
N GLU A 37 -9.62 4.87 0.38
CA GLU A 37 -10.09 4.69 -0.98
C GLU A 37 -11.59 5.08 -1.08
N ASN A 38 -11.98 5.67 -2.20
CA ASN A 38 -13.39 5.75 -2.55
C ASN A 38 -13.83 4.44 -3.22
N THR A 39 -14.87 3.80 -2.69
CA THR A 39 -15.34 2.53 -3.25
C THR A 39 -16.10 2.69 -4.57
N GLU A 40 -16.64 3.87 -4.85
CA GLU A 40 -17.47 4.12 -6.04
C GLU A 40 -16.64 4.64 -7.23
N GLU A 41 -15.56 5.38 -6.94
CA GLU A 41 -14.69 5.98 -7.96
C GLU A 41 -13.21 5.76 -7.59
N PRO A 42 -12.28 5.75 -8.56
CA PRO A 42 -10.84 5.63 -8.28
C PRO A 42 -10.25 6.94 -7.73
N SER A 43 -10.81 7.42 -6.62
CA SER A 43 -10.42 8.62 -5.91
C SER A 43 -10.01 8.31 -4.47
N ILE A 44 -9.35 9.28 -3.85
CA ILE A 44 -8.83 9.18 -2.49
C ILE A 44 -9.45 10.28 -1.63
N ASN A 45 -9.95 9.90 -0.46
CA ASN A 45 -10.56 10.82 0.49
C ASN A 45 -9.83 10.79 1.84
N LEU A 46 -10.13 11.77 2.70
CA LEU A 46 -9.74 11.73 4.11
C LEU A 46 -10.95 11.36 4.97
N GLY A 47 -10.81 10.30 5.77
CA GLY A 47 -11.88 9.74 6.58
C GLY A 47 -11.44 9.32 7.99
N ARG A 48 -12.32 8.56 8.66
CA ARG A 48 -12.02 7.98 9.98
C ARG A 48 -11.29 6.65 9.82
N SER A 49 -10.42 6.33 10.79
CA SER A 49 -9.77 5.01 10.87
C SER A 49 -10.81 3.89 10.94
N GLY A 50 -10.59 2.81 10.19
CA GLY A 50 -11.45 1.62 10.20
C GLY A 50 -12.66 1.67 9.25
N VAL A 51 -12.83 2.75 8.49
CA VAL A 51 -13.71 2.79 7.32
C VAL A 51 -12.92 2.21 6.14
N HIS A 52 -13.55 1.35 5.33
CA HIS A 52 -12.96 0.65 4.17
C HIS A 52 -11.92 1.48 3.39
N GLY A 53 -10.86 0.82 2.90
CA GLY A 53 -9.86 1.44 2.02
C GLY A 53 -8.60 1.98 2.69
N SER A 54 -8.32 1.57 3.93
CA SER A 54 -7.16 2.04 4.69
C SER A 54 -5.93 1.14 4.57
N ASP A 55 -5.97 0.08 3.75
CA ASP A 55 -4.85 -0.86 3.62
C ASP A 55 -3.92 -0.45 2.48
N TRP A 56 -2.91 0.35 2.81
CA TRP A 56 -1.93 0.83 1.83
C TRP A 56 -0.67 -0.03 1.85
N VAL A 57 -0.18 -0.43 0.68
CA VAL A 57 1.14 -1.06 0.54
C VAL A 57 2.13 0.01 0.10
N VAL A 58 3.17 0.22 0.91
CA VAL A 58 4.24 1.17 0.62
C VAL A 58 5.51 0.41 0.28
N THR A 59 5.96 0.53 -0.97
CA THR A 59 7.11 -0.21 -1.50
C THR A 59 8.19 0.75 -1.95
N LYS A 60 9.41 0.58 -1.41
CA LYS A 60 10.59 1.33 -1.84
C LYS A 60 11.06 0.84 -3.21
N ARG A 61 11.36 1.77 -4.11
CA ARG A 61 11.84 1.54 -5.47
C ARG A 61 13.39 1.61 -5.52
N PRO A 62 14.04 1.03 -6.55
CA PRO A 62 15.50 1.04 -6.66
C PRO A 62 16.13 2.44 -6.73
N ASN A 63 15.38 3.43 -7.24
CA ASN A 63 15.79 4.83 -7.29
C ASN A 63 15.66 5.58 -5.96
N GLY A 64 15.20 4.91 -4.89
CA GLY A 64 15.00 5.49 -3.56
C GLY A 64 13.60 6.06 -3.32
N ASN A 65 12.78 6.22 -4.36
CA ASN A 65 11.40 6.71 -4.25
C ASN A 65 10.47 5.60 -3.72
N TYR A 66 9.22 5.97 -3.43
CA TYR A 66 8.22 5.08 -2.88
C TYR A 66 7.00 4.99 -3.81
N LEU A 67 6.49 3.77 -3.97
CA LEU A 67 5.22 3.50 -4.60
C LEU A 67 4.19 3.19 -3.52
N ILE A 68 3.08 3.91 -3.53
CA ILE A 68 1.95 3.70 -2.62
C ILE A 68 0.83 3.04 -3.41
N LEU A 69 0.42 1.86 -2.98
CA LEU A 69 -0.64 1.09 -3.61
C LEU A 69 -1.81 0.94 -2.65
N ASP A 70 -3.02 1.09 -3.17
CA ASP A 70 -4.18 0.49 -2.52
C ASP A 70 -4.06 -1.05 -2.64
N LYS A 71 -4.09 -1.75 -1.50
CA LYS A 71 -4.00 -3.21 -1.46
C LYS A 71 -5.23 -3.88 -2.08
N SER A 72 -6.39 -3.25 -2.04
CA SER A 72 -7.66 -3.87 -2.41
C SER A 72 -7.80 -4.02 -3.93
N ARG A 73 -7.43 -2.99 -4.69
CA ARG A 73 -7.55 -2.93 -6.15
C ARG A 73 -6.20 -2.94 -6.86
N GLU A 74 -5.09 -2.94 -6.12
CA GLU A 74 -3.73 -2.84 -6.64
C GLU A 74 -3.50 -1.56 -7.49
N LEU A 75 -4.22 -0.49 -7.16
CA LEU A 75 -4.09 0.81 -7.84
C LEU A 75 -3.02 1.66 -7.17
N ALA A 76 -2.25 2.38 -7.99
CA ALA A 76 -1.23 3.30 -7.54
C ALA A 76 -1.81 4.68 -7.25
N VAL A 77 -1.35 5.28 -6.16
CA VAL A 77 -1.54 6.70 -5.88
C VAL A 77 -0.77 7.49 -6.94
N GLN A 78 -1.47 8.37 -7.65
CA GLN A 78 -0.89 9.18 -8.72
C GLN A 78 -1.21 10.65 -8.52
N PHE A 79 -0.17 11.50 -8.57
CA PHE A 79 -0.32 12.95 -8.58
C PHE A 79 -0.59 13.46 -9.99
N VAL A 80 -1.75 14.08 -10.19
CA VAL A 80 -2.14 14.72 -11.44
C VAL A 80 -1.79 16.20 -11.36
N GLY A 81 -0.59 16.56 -11.81
CA GLY A 81 -0.01 17.89 -11.60
C GLY A 81 -0.81 19.05 -12.19
N VAL A 82 -1.49 18.86 -13.32
CA VAL A 82 -2.30 19.89 -13.98
C VAL A 82 -3.50 20.28 -13.12
N GLU A 83 -4.15 19.29 -12.51
CA GLU A 83 -5.37 19.48 -11.71
C GLU A 83 -5.06 19.64 -10.21
N ARG A 84 -3.80 19.43 -9.80
CA ARG A 84 -3.33 19.38 -8.41
C ARG A 84 -4.11 18.36 -7.58
N GLN A 85 -4.49 17.25 -8.20
CA GLN A 85 -5.27 16.18 -7.58
C GLN A 85 -4.41 14.95 -7.34
N ILE A 86 -4.83 14.15 -6.37
CA ILE A 86 -4.30 12.82 -6.12
C ILE A 86 -5.40 11.83 -6.48
N THR A 87 -5.09 10.87 -7.35
CA THR A 87 -6.05 9.88 -7.87
C THR A 87 -5.50 8.47 -7.73
N LEU A 88 -6.35 7.46 -7.92
CA LEU A 88 -5.91 6.07 -8.06
C LEU A 88 -5.88 5.70 -9.54
N LYS A 89 -4.76 5.14 -9.99
CA LYS A 89 -4.59 4.70 -11.38
C LYS A 89 -3.93 3.32 -11.45
N PRO A 90 -4.14 2.56 -12.54
CA PRO A 90 -3.36 1.36 -12.78
C PRO A 90 -1.87 1.68 -12.74
N LYS A 91 -1.08 0.78 -12.14
CA LYS A 91 0.37 0.91 -12.11
C LYS A 91 0.93 0.86 -13.53
N ASP A 92 1.63 1.92 -13.93
CA ASP A 92 2.20 2.05 -15.27
C ASP A 92 3.69 2.44 -15.26
N GLY A 93 4.27 2.65 -14.08
CA GLY A 93 5.67 3.05 -13.92
C GLY A 93 5.91 4.55 -14.19
N SER A 94 4.85 5.34 -14.28
CA SER A 94 4.94 6.79 -14.36
C SER A 94 5.61 7.38 -13.12
N ILE A 95 6.45 8.39 -13.32
CA ILE A 95 7.05 9.17 -12.23
C ILE A 95 5.99 9.89 -11.38
N ALA A 96 4.80 10.12 -11.93
CA ALA A 96 3.66 10.68 -11.21
C ALA A 96 3.11 9.75 -10.12
N GLN A 97 3.48 8.46 -10.15
CA GLN A 97 3.13 7.46 -9.14
C GLN A 97 4.24 7.28 -8.07
N GLU A 98 5.33 8.05 -8.18
CA GLU A 98 6.45 7.96 -7.27
C GLU A 98 6.42 9.12 -6.25
N SER A 99 6.60 8.77 -4.97
CA SER A 99 6.61 9.71 -3.85
C SER A 99 7.99 9.75 -3.19
N LEU A 100 8.39 10.94 -2.74
CA LEU A 100 9.52 11.13 -1.83
C LEU A 100 9.00 11.01 -0.38
N MET A 101 9.72 10.28 0.47
CA MET A 101 9.42 10.13 1.90
C MET A 101 10.65 10.47 2.74
#